data_AF-A0A7X8YED5-F1
#
_entry.id   AF-A0A7X8YED5-F1
#
_cell.length_a   1.000
_cell.length_b   1.000
_cell.length_c   1.000
_cell.angle_alpha   90.00
_cell.angle_beta   90.00
_cell.angle_gamma   90.00
#
_symmetry.space_group_name_H-M   'P 1'
#
loop_
_entity.id
_entity.type
_entity.pdbx_description
1 polymer ?
#
loop_
_entity_poly.entity_id
_entity_poly.type
_entity_poly.pdbx_seq_one_letter_code
_entity_poly.pdbx_strand_id
1 'polypeptide(L)'
;MLAEDFEVSEDGLTITFTLRDDVVFHNGEPMEAEDVIASFERWREVSTIGPNYFGEAEFESPEEGVFTVTMPEPMFVAPTLIADPQIMPHIMPAEIIEEAGDEEVSEHIGTGPYMFGAWEADQHIRLDRFEDYTSPEGEPSGMAGEFRTPRPGSPASNPGSMTSPSRSHGTTPRPSNRIPILKPFSESRASSSRS
;
A
#
# COMPACT_ATOMS: atom_id res chain seq x y z
N MET A 1 4.73 -1.23 -9.09
CA MET A 1 5.89 -1.02 -8.22
C MET A 1 6.82 -0.04 -8.92
N LEU A 2 7.36 0.89 -8.14
CA LEU A 2 8.18 2.01 -8.65
C LEU A 2 9.68 1.79 -8.43
N ALA A 3 10.04 0.96 -7.47
CA ALA A 3 11.39 0.45 -7.29
C ALA A 3 11.56 -0.89 -8.01
N GLU A 4 12.71 -1.10 -8.63
CA GLU A 4 13.17 -2.38 -9.19
C GLU A 4 13.55 -3.36 -8.08
N ASP A 5 14.30 -2.86 -7.10
CA ASP A 5 14.81 -3.65 -5.98
C ASP A 5 14.91 -2.79 -4.71
N PHE A 6 15.00 -3.46 -3.57
CA PHE A 6 15.31 -2.80 -2.32
C PHE A 6 16.19 -3.67 -1.42
N GLU A 7 17.13 -3.03 -0.73
CA GLU A 7 18.02 -3.65 0.23
C GLU A 7 17.86 -3.02 1.61
N VAL A 8 17.88 -3.85 2.65
CA VAL A 8 17.90 -3.39 4.05
C VAL A 8 19.27 -3.66 4.62
N SER A 9 19.90 -2.64 5.21
CA SER A 9 21.21 -2.75 5.84
C SER A 9 21.24 -3.80 6.96
N GLU A 10 22.42 -4.36 7.25
CA GLU A 10 22.57 -5.38 8.30
C GLU A 10 22.20 -4.87 9.70
N ASP A 11 22.35 -3.57 9.94
CA ASP A 11 21.94 -2.90 11.18
C ASP A 11 20.44 -2.57 11.22
N GLY A 12 19.72 -2.75 10.10
CA GLY A 12 18.28 -2.50 9.98
C GLY A 12 17.88 -1.01 10.03
N LEU A 13 18.85 -0.10 9.87
CA LEU A 13 18.64 1.34 9.95
C LEU A 13 18.35 1.97 8.59
N THR A 14 18.95 1.45 7.52
CA THR A 14 18.86 2.06 6.18
C THR A 14 18.19 1.10 5.22
N ILE A 15 17.20 1.63 4.49
CA ILE A 15 16.54 0.95 3.38
C ILE A 15 16.95 1.69 2.10
N THR A 16 17.58 0.97 1.18
CA THR A 16 17.98 1.52 -0.13
C THR A 16 17.04 0.96 -1.19
N PHE A 17 16.45 1.84 -2.00
CA PHE A 17 15.57 1.52 -3.11
C PHE A 17 16.26 1.90 -4.41
N THR A 18 16.28 0.97 -5.38
CA THR A 18 16.65 1.25 -6.76
C THR A 18 15.39 1.62 -7.53
N LEU A 19 15.28 2.88 -7.94
CA LEU A 19 14.12 3.40 -8.66
C LEU A 19 14.18 3.03 -10.13
N ARG A 20 13.00 2.84 -10.73
CA ARG A 20 12.84 2.64 -12.17
C ARG A 20 12.96 3.97 -12.92
N ASP A 21 13.64 3.93 -14.05
CA ASP A 21 13.84 5.05 -14.99
C ASP A 21 12.74 5.15 -16.06
N ASP A 22 11.89 4.13 -16.18
CA ASP A 22 10.82 4.02 -17.19
C ASP A 22 9.44 4.49 -16.68
N VAL A 23 9.39 5.15 -15.53
CA VAL A 23 8.15 5.61 -14.89
C VAL A 23 7.86 7.07 -15.24
N VAL A 24 6.64 7.30 -15.73
CA VAL A 24 6.11 8.64 -16.01
C VAL A 24 4.83 8.89 -15.22
N PHE A 25 4.64 10.14 -14.83
CA PHE A 25 3.41 10.62 -14.21
C PHE A 25 2.30 10.84 -15.25
N HIS A 26 1.05 10.96 -14.79
CA HIS A 26 -0.11 11.22 -15.67
C HIS A 26 -0.03 12.54 -16.46
N ASN A 27 0.81 13.49 -16.02
CA ASN A 27 1.08 14.74 -16.73
C ASN A 27 2.16 14.61 -17.82
N GLY A 28 2.80 13.44 -17.94
CA GLY A 28 3.86 13.15 -18.90
C GLY A 28 5.28 13.46 -18.43
N GLU A 29 5.45 13.94 -17.19
CA GLU A 29 6.76 14.17 -16.61
C GLU A 29 7.38 12.84 -16.12
N PRO A 30 8.71 12.66 -16.25
CA PRO A 30 9.38 11.51 -15.68
C PRO A 30 9.33 11.56 -14.15
N MET A 31 9.32 10.39 -13.52
CA MET A 31 9.45 10.29 -12.07
C MET A 31 10.91 10.48 -11.66
N GLU A 32 11.20 11.56 -10.91
CA GLU A 32 12.54 11.82 -10.39
C GLU A 32 12.63 11.46 -8.90
N ALA A 33 13.86 11.32 -8.39
CA ALA A 33 14.08 11.00 -6.98
C ALA A 33 13.63 12.14 -6.05
N GLU A 34 13.65 13.37 -6.54
CA GLU A 34 13.18 14.56 -5.80
C GLU A 34 11.67 14.47 -5.51
N ASP A 35 10.87 14.01 -6.47
CA ASP A 35 9.43 13.76 -6.28
C ASP A 35 9.17 12.69 -5.23
N VAL A 36 10.01 11.65 -5.20
CA VAL A 36 9.93 10.58 -4.20
C VAL A 36 10.23 11.14 -2.81
N ILE A 37 11.29 11.92 -2.65
CA ILE A 37 11.64 12.57 -1.38
C ILE A 37 10.48 13.45 -0.91
N ALA A 38 9.99 14.36 -1.77
CA ALA A 38 8.89 15.26 -1.44
C ALA A 38 7.61 14.49 -1.02
N SER A 39 7.31 13.38 -1.71
CA SER A 39 6.18 12.52 -1.38
C SER A 39 6.34 11.83 -0.02
N PHE A 40 7.55 11.39 0.32
CA PHE A 40 7.85 10.79 1.62
C PHE A 40 7.82 11.82 2.76
N GLU A 41 8.31 13.04 2.52
CA GLU A 41 8.23 14.14 3.48
C GLU A 41 6.77 14.51 3.78
N ARG A 42 5.94 14.70 2.74
CA ARG A 42 4.50 14.91 2.93
C ARG A 42 3.85 13.76 3.67
N TRP A 43 4.18 12.52 3.31
CA TRP A 43 3.64 11.33 3.97
C TRP A 43 4.01 11.25 5.45
N ARG A 44 5.23 11.69 5.81
CA ARG A 44 5.68 11.80 7.20
C ARG A 44 4.81 12.75 8.02
N GLU A 45 4.22 13.76 7.41
CA GLU A 45 3.44 14.78 8.12
C GLU A 45 1.94 14.51 8.12
N VAL A 46 1.39 14.05 7.00
CA VAL A 46 -0.05 13.95 6.78
C VAL A 46 -0.61 12.57 7.17
N SER A 47 0.18 11.51 7.06
CA SER A 47 -0.32 10.15 7.30
C SER A 47 -0.43 9.83 8.79
N THR A 48 -1.17 8.77 9.13
CA THR A 48 -1.27 8.30 10.52
C THR A 48 -0.04 7.50 10.97
N ILE A 49 0.75 6.98 10.03
CA ILE A 49 1.90 6.10 10.29
C ILE A 49 3.22 6.88 10.18
N GLY A 50 3.31 7.80 9.23
CA GLY A 50 4.48 8.65 8.97
C GLY A 50 5.05 9.31 10.23
N PRO A 51 4.27 10.12 10.98
CA PRO A 51 4.79 10.80 12.17
C PRO A 51 5.19 9.81 13.28
N ASN A 52 4.49 8.67 13.39
CA ASN A 52 4.66 7.72 14.48
C ASN A 52 5.86 6.78 14.29
N TYR A 53 6.20 6.46 13.04
CA TYR A 53 7.24 5.47 12.71
C TYR A 53 8.42 6.08 11.93
N PHE A 54 8.18 7.15 11.18
CA PHE A 54 9.16 7.77 10.29
C PHE A 54 9.40 9.25 10.61
N GLY A 55 8.92 9.75 11.75
CA GLY A 55 9.01 11.16 12.14
C GLY A 55 10.45 11.70 12.20
N GLU A 56 11.40 10.84 12.58
CA GLU A 56 12.83 11.14 12.66
C GLU A 56 13.63 10.44 11.54
N ALA A 57 12.95 9.87 10.54
CA ALA A 57 13.63 9.28 9.40
C ALA A 57 14.18 10.36 8.46
N GLU A 58 15.33 10.08 7.88
CA GLU A 58 15.98 10.88 6.84
C GLU A 58 15.71 10.24 5.48
N PHE A 59 15.32 11.06 4.51
CA PHE A 59 15.03 10.67 3.15
C PHE A 59 16.05 11.34 2.23
N GLU A 60 16.85 10.55 1.52
CA GLU A 60 17.92 11.06 0.67
C GLU A 60 17.94 10.33 -0.68
N SER A 61 18.50 10.99 -1.69
CA SER A 61 18.84 10.35 -2.96
C SER A 61 20.34 10.57 -3.19
N PRO A 62 21.20 9.63 -2.76
CA PRO A 62 22.63 9.82 -2.84
C PRO A 62 23.13 9.81 -4.29
N GLU A 63 22.41 9.14 -5.19
CA GLU A 63 22.71 8.96 -6.60
C GLU A 63 21.41 8.96 -7.41
N GLU A 64 21.50 9.32 -8.70
CA GLU A 64 20.36 9.26 -9.62
C GLU A 64 19.79 7.84 -9.67
N GLY A 65 18.47 7.71 -9.50
CA GLY A 65 17.80 6.41 -9.45
C GLY A 65 17.99 5.63 -8.14
N VAL A 66 18.64 6.21 -7.13
CA VAL A 66 18.76 5.59 -5.80
C VAL A 66 18.06 6.46 -4.76
N PHE A 67 17.20 5.85 -3.96
CA PHE A 67 16.50 6.50 -2.86
C PHE A 67 16.77 5.74 -1.56
N THR A 68 17.15 6.45 -0.51
CA THR A 68 17.48 5.87 0.80
C THR A 68 16.58 6.42 1.89
N VAL A 69 16.07 5.53 2.73
CA VAL A 69 15.37 5.85 3.98
C VAL A 69 16.24 5.43 5.14
N THR A 70 16.72 6.38 5.93
CA THR A 70 17.53 6.12 7.13
C THR A 70 16.71 6.40 8.37
N MET A 71 16.61 5.43 9.26
CA MET A 71 15.84 5.50 10.51
C MET A 71 16.80 5.62 11.70
N PRO A 72 16.41 6.32 12.79
CA PRO A 72 17.26 6.47 13.97
C PRO A 72 17.37 5.17 14.79
N GLU A 73 16.39 4.27 14.66
CA GLU A 73 16.34 2.98 15.35
C GLU A 73 15.99 1.86 14.36
N PRO A 74 16.50 0.63 14.57
CA PRO A 74 16.25 -0.47 13.64
C PRO A 74 14.77 -0.84 13.58
N MET A 75 14.18 -0.81 12.38
CA MET A 75 12.76 -1.11 12.19
C MET A 75 12.56 -2.13 11.09
N PHE A 76 12.56 -3.41 11.46
CA PHE A 76 12.33 -4.51 10.52
C PHE A 76 10.98 -4.45 9.79
N VAL A 77 9.96 -3.84 10.40
CA VAL A 77 8.62 -3.73 9.80
C VAL A 77 8.51 -2.60 8.77
N ALA A 78 9.51 -1.71 8.66
CA ALA A 78 9.44 -0.52 7.81
C ALA A 78 9.15 -0.84 6.32
N PRO A 79 9.80 -1.83 5.67
CA PRO A 79 9.45 -2.19 4.28
C PRO A 79 7.98 -2.62 4.13
N THR A 80 7.43 -3.29 5.14
CA THR A 80 6.01 -3.72 5.13
C THR A 80 5.07 -2.51 5.20
N LEU A 81 5.40 -1.52 6.03
CA LEU A 81 4.60 -0.31 6.18
C LEU A 81 4.63 0.55 4.92
N ILE A 82 5.81 0.68 4.29
CA ILE A 82 5.98 1.44 3.05
C ILE A 82 5.24 0.76 1.88
N ALA A 83 5.16 -0.57 1.87
CA ALA A 83 4.48 -1.33 0.82
C ALA A 83 2.96 -1.53 1.03
N ASP A 84 2.40 -1.11 2.17
CA ASP A 84 0.99 -1.34 2.48
C ASP A 84 0.09 -0.40 1.65
N PRO A 85 -0.77 -0.92 0.76
CA PRO A 85 -1.56 -0.11 -0.15
C PRO A 85 -2.58 0.82 0.52
N GLN A 86 -2.84 0.67 1.82
CA GLN A 86 -3.73 1.54 2.58
C GLN A 86 -3.03 2.74 3.19
N ILE A 87 -1.71 2.66 3.36
CA ILE A 87 -0.93 3.65 4.12
C ILE A 87 0.40 4.01 3.44
N MET A 88 0.68 3.50 2.24
CA MET A 88 1.91 3.77 1.51
C MET A 88 2.06 5.25 1.15
N PRO A 89 3.30 5.76 1.01
CA PRO A 89 3.55 7.05 0.41
C PRO A 89 3.13 7.01 -1.06
N HIS A 90 2.12 7.81 -1.41
CA HIS A 90 1.71 8.00 -2.80
C HIS A 90 2.69 8.95 -3.47
N ILE A 91 3.40 8.45 -4.49
CA ILE A 91 4.37 9.26 -5.24
C ILE A 91 3.63 10.18 -6.20
N MET A 92 3.84 11.48 -6.04
CA MET A 92 3.24 12.56 -6.80
C MET A 92 4.33 13.59 -7.18
N PRO A 93 4.15 14.38 -8.24
CA PRO A 93 5.08 15.45 -8.59
C PRO A 93 5.29 16.43 -7.44
N ALA A 94 6.54 16.83 -7.19
CA ALA A 94 6.90 17.76 -6.13
C ALA A 94 6.15 19.10 -6.25
N GLU A 95 5.95 19.60 -7.47
CA GLU A 95 5.23 20.86 -7.74
C GLU A 95 3.80 20.85 -7.17
N ILE A 96 3.10 19.71 -7.27
CA ILE A 96 1.72 19.56 -6.77
C ILE A 96 1.70 19.52 -5.24
N ILE A 97 2.72 18.92 -4.64
CA ILE A 97 2.89 18.86 -3.18
C ILE A 97 3.14 20.28 -2.64
N GLU A 98 4.01 21.04 -3.30
CA GLU A 98 4.31 22.43 -2.96
C GLU A 98 3.07 23.34 -3.11
N GLU A 99 2.30 23.17 -4.19
CA GLU A 99 1.08 23.95 -4.42
C GLU A 99 -0.01 23.63 -3.39
N ALA A 100 -0.17 22.36 -3.02
CA ALA A 100 -1.16 21.94 -2.04
C ALA A 100 -0.82 22.40 -0.61
N GLY A 101 0.46 22.45 -0.24
CA GLY A 101 0.88 22.78 1.13
C GLY A 101 0.19 21.89 2.17
N ASP A 102 -0.43 22.49 3.19
CA ASP A 102 -1.21 21.78 4.22
C ASP A 102 -2.62 21.36 3.75
N GLU A 103 -3.05 21.81 2.56
CA GLU A 103 -4.38 21.50 2.03
C GLU A 103 -4.41 20.13 1.33
N GLU A 104 -5.63 19.65 1.07
CA GLU A 104 -5.83 18.40 0.35
C GLU A 104 -5.42 18.57 -1.12
N VAL A 105 -4.65 17.61 -1.65
CA VAL A 105 -4.21 17.64 -3.04
C VAL A 105 -5.45 17.51 -3.94
N SER A 106 -5.74 18.58 -4.69
CA SER A 106 -6.92 18.62 -5.57
C SER A 106 -6.64 17.94 -6.92
N GLU A 107 -5.41 18.00 -7.40
CA GLU A 107 -4.96 17.35 -8.63
C GLU A 107 -4.44 15.94 -8.37
N HIS A 108 -5.20 14.95 -8.83
CA HIS A 108 -4.87 13.54 -8.62
C HIS A 108 -3.94 13.04 -9.73
N ILE A 109 -2.67 13.44 -9.66
CA ILE A 109 -1.61 13.02 -10.59
C ILE A 109 -0.74 11.99 -9.89
N GLY A 110 -0.59 10.81 -10.50
CA GLY A 110 0.27 9.76 -10.00
C GLY A 110 0.91 8.96 -11.11
N THR A 111 1.49 7.81 -10.76
CA THR A 111 2.20 6.90 -11.69
C THR A 111 1.39 5.62 -11.98
N GLY A 112 0.13 5.59 -11.56
CA GLY A 112 -0.74 4.41 -11.68
C GLY A 112 -1.28 4.18 -13.11
N PRO A 113 -1.87 3.00 -13.40
CA PRO A 113 -2.43 2.68 -14.72
C PRO A 113 -3.71 3.46 -15.08
N TYR A 114 -4.24 4.24 -14.14
CA TYR A 114 -5.49 4.99 -14.28
C TYR A 114 -5.31 6.43 -13.84
N MET A 115 -5.83 7.35 -14.62
CA MET A 115 -5.92 8.77 -14.34
C MET A 115 -7.32 9.10 -13.82
N PHE A 116 -7.40 10.09 -12.93
CA PHE A 116 -8.68 10.61 -12.50
C PHE A 116 -9.34 11.38 -13.64
N GLY A 117 -10.52 10.93 -14.09
CA GLY A 117 -11.24 11.55 -15.20
C GLY A 117 -12.34 12.49 -14.72
N ALA A 118 -13.39 11.94 -14.12
CA ALA A 118 -14.52 12.71 -13.63
C ALA A 118 -15.12 12.09 -12.37
N TRP A 119 -15.51 12.93 -11.41
CA TRP A 119 -16.31 12.49 -10.28
C TRP A 119 -17.68 13.18 -10.33
N GLU A 120 -18.71 12.36 -10.54
CA GLU A 120 -20.10 12.77 -10.37
C GLU A 120 -20.60 12.22 -9.03
N ALA A 121 -20.75 13.11 -8.05
CA ALA A 121 -21.24 12.78 -6.73
C ALA A 121 -22.55 11.98 -6.80
N ASP A 122 -22.66 10.94 -5.98
CA ASP A 122 -23.78 9.98 -5.92
C ASP A 122 -24.05 9.18 -7.20
N GLN A 123 -23.18 9.27 -8.22
CA GLN A 123 -23.31 8.49 -9.45
C GLN A 123 -22.11 7.58 -9.69
N HIS A 124 -20.97 8.17 -10.07
CA HIS A 124 -19.80 7.41 -10.47
C HIS A 124 -18.50 8.23 -10.38
N ILE A 125 -17.40 7.49 -10.23
CA ILE A 125 -16.06 8.00 -10.48
C ILE A 125 -15.61 7.34 -11.78
N ARG A 126 -15.30 8.16 -12.77
CA ARG A 126 -14.68 7.75 -14.03
C ARG A 126 -13.17 7.87 -13.90
N LEU A 127 -12.50 6.76 -14.17
CA LEU A 127 -11.06 6.69 -14.32
C LEU A 127 -10.75 6.41 -15.79
N ASP A 128 -9.84 7.19 -16.37
CA ASP A 128 -9.36 6.98 -17.74
C ASP A 128 -8.06 6.17 -17.69
N ARG A 129 -7.84 5.29 -18.67
CA ARG A 129 -6.60 4.50 -18.75
C ARG A 129 -5.44 5.44 -19.08
N PHE A 130 -4.33 5.32 -18.36
CA PHE A 130 -3.07 5.96 -18.71
C PHE A 130 -2.37 5.13 -19.79
N GLU A 131 -2.19 5.69 -20.98
CA GLU A 131 -1.62 4.97 -22.13
C GLU A 131 -0.11 4.72 -21.97
N ASP A 132 0.59 5.64 -21.31
CA ASP A 132 2.04 5.59 -21.08
C ASP A 132 2.42 4.85 -19.77
N TYR A 133 1.49 4.08 -19.20
CA TYR A 133 1.77 3.29 -17.99
C TYR A 133 2.76 2.15 -18.25
N THR A 134 3.90 2.20 -17.57
CA THR A 134 4.90 1.13 -17.63
C THR A 134 4.69 0.10 -16.52
N SER A 135 4.20 -1.08 -16.91
CA SER A 135 4.01 -2.21 -15.97
C SER A 135 5.38 -2.74 -15.51
N PRO A 136 5.55 -3.07 -14.22
CA PRO A 136 6.72 -3.81 -13.76
C PRO A 136 6.78 -5.19 -14.45
N GLU A 137 7.98 -5.68 -14.71
CA GLU A 137 8.17 -7.04 -15.23
C GLU A 137 7.69 -8.09 -14.22
N GLY A 138 6.93 -9.10 -14.68
CA GLY A 138 6.45 -10.20 -13.83
C GLY A 138 4.97 -10.56 -14.04
N GLU A 139 4.50 -11.58 -13.31
CA GLU A 139 3.09 -11.95 -13.30
C GLU A 139 2.25 -10.87 -12.62
N PRO A 140 1.05 -10.53 -13.16
CA PRO A 140 0.19 -9.52 -12.55
C PRO A 140 -0.24 -9.98 -11.16
N SER A 141 0.15 -9.20 -10.15
CA SER A 141 -0.11 -9.51 -8.74
C SER A 141 -1.50 -9.09 -8.27
N GLY A 142 -2.30 -8.48 -9.16
CA GLY A 142 -3.55 -7.80 -8.83
C GLY A 142 -3.34 -6.39 -8.24
N MET A 143 -2.12 -6.05 -7.83
CA MET A 143 -1.72 -4.74 -7.29
C MET A 143 -0.68 -4.03 -8.18
N ALA A 144 0.04 -4.78 -9.01
CA ALA A 144 0.98 -4.31 -10.03
C ALA A 144 1.10 -5.33 -11.18
N GLY A 145 1.54 -4.89 -12.36
CA GLY A 145 1.76 -5.73 -13.55
C GLY A 145 0.77 -5.47 -14.70
N GLU A 146 0.92 -6.21 -15.81
CA GLU A 146 0.10 -6.00 -17.02
C GLU A 146 -1.40 -6.06 -16.73
N PHE A 147 -2.08 -4.92 -16.88
CA PHE A 147 -3.52 -4.87 -16.76
C PHE A 147 -4.19 -5.23 -18.09
N ARG A 148 -4.81 -6.41 -18.16
CA ARG A 148 -5.68 -6.79 -19.27
C ARG A 148 -7.13 -6.44 -18.94
N THR A 149 -7.64 -5.32 -19.45
CA THR A 149 -9.10 -5.10 -19.51
C THR A 149 -9.74 -6.26 -20.28
N PRO A 150 -10.76 -6.94 -19.74
CA PRO A 150 -11.61 -7.80 -20.56
C PRO A 150 -12.25 -6.92 -21.63
N ARG A 151 -11.96 -7.18 -22.91
CA ARG A 151 -12.64 -6.46 -24.00
C ARG A 151 -14.16 -6.67 -23.85
N PRO A 152 -14.98 -5.62 -24.00
CA PRO A 152 -16.42 -5.80 -24.14
C PRO A 152 -16.67 -6.75 -25.33
N GLY A 153 -17.15 -7.97 -25.05
CA GLY A 153 -17.45 -8.98 -26.08
C GLY A 153 -16.53 -10.21 -26.13
N SER A 154 -15.55 -10.37 -25.23
CA SER A 154 -14.81 -11.65 -25.14
C SER A 154 -15.64 -12.68 -24.36
N PRO A 155 -15.93 -13.88 -24.91
CA PRO A 155 -16.69 -14.88 -24.17
C PRO A 155 -15.90 -15.29 -22.93
N ALA A 156 -16.53 -15.13 -21.76
CA ALA A 156 -15.99 -15.61 -20.51
C ALA A 156 -15.61 -17.09 -20.66
N SER A 157 -14.33 -17.40 -20.46
CA SER A 157 -13.86 -18.77 -20.31
C SER A 157 -14.59 -19.37 -19.10
N ASN A 158 -15.57 -20.21 -19.41
CA ASN A 158 -16.41 -20.97 -18.49
C ASN A 158 -15.55 -21.85 -17.56
N PRO A 159 -15.59 -21.67 -16.22
CA PRO A 159 -15.11 -22.71 -15.32
C PRO A 159 -16.16 -23.84 -15.31
N GLY A 160 -15.76 -25.00 -15.84
CA GLY A 160 -16.61 -26.16 -16.02
C GLY A 160 -17.33 -26.62 -14.74
N SER A 161 -18.62 -26.91 -14.91
CA SER A 161 -19.38 -27.97 -14.24
C SER A 161 -19.06 -28.26 -12.76
N MET A 162 -19.86 -27.70 -11.86
CA MET A 162 -20.31 -28.44 -10.69
C MET A 162 -21.84 -28.38 -10.61
N THR A 163 -22.43 -29.51 -10.95
CA THR A 163 -23.85 -29.84 -10.78
C THR A 163 -24.30 -29.59 -9.34
N SER A 164 -25.41 -28.88 -9.18
CA SER A 164 -26.15 -28.82 -7.92
C SER A 164 -26.57 -30.22 -7.43
N PRO A 165 -26.59 -30.45 -6.11
CA PRO A 165 -27.62 -31.25 -5.49
C PRO A 165 -28.64 -30.37 -4.76
N SER A 166 -29.83 -30.93 -4.65
CA SER A 166 -31.13 -30.32 -4.37
C SER A 166 -31.33 -29.74 -2.96
N ARG A 167 -32.28 -28.80 -2.89
CA ARG A 167 -33.00 -28.29 -1.71
C ARG A 167 -33.24 -29.34 -0.59
N SER A 168 -33.00 -28.94 0.66
CA SER A 168 -33.82 -29.33 1.81
C SER A 168 -34.01 -28.15 2.76
N HIS A 169 -35.26 -27.90 3.14
CA HIS A 169 -35.70 -26.86 4.06
C HIS A 169 -35.25 -27.16 5.50
N GLY A 170 -34.82 -26.13 6.24
CA GLY A 170 -34.56 -26.22 7.67
C GLY A 170 -34.52 -24.83 8.31
N THR A 171 -35.53 -24.54 9.13
CA THR A 171 -35.82 -23.26 9.78
C THR A 171 -35.02 -23.08 11.08
N THR A 172 -34.38 -21.90 11.23
CA THR A 172 -33.96 -21.18 12.49
C THR A 172 -32.91 -21.82 13.43
N PRO A 173 -32.28 -21.09 14.39
CA PRO A 173 -32.34 -19.65 14.74
C PRO A 173 -30.96 -18.94 14.85
N ARG A 174 -30.96 -17.59 14.96
CA ARG A 174 -29.79 -16.79 15.38
C ARG A 174 -29.43 -17.09 16.84
N PRO A 175 -28.16 -17.37 17.19
CA PRO A 175 -27.72 -17.34 18.58
C PRO A 175 -27.22 -15.94 18.96
N SER A 176 -27.74 -15.50 20.09
CA SER A 176 -27.46 -14.25 20.79
C SER A 176 -26.08 -14.25 21.45
N ASN A 177 -25.54 -13.04 21.56
CA ASN A 177 -24.30 -12.72 22.24
C ASN A 177 -24.41 -13.05 23.75
N ARG A 178 -23.65 -14.04 24.25
CA ARG A 178 -23.40 -14.24 25.68
C ARG A 178 -21.94 -14.67 25.91
N ILE A 179 -21.20 -13.77 26.53
CA ILE A 179 -19.82 -13.89 27.00
C ILE A 179 -19.75 -14.90 28.15
N PRO A 180 -18.87 -15.92 28.13
CA PRO A 180 -18.54 -16.69 29.32
C PRO A 180 -17.38 -16.01 30.08
N ILE A 181 -17.70 -15.57 31.29
CA ILE A 181 -16.76 -15.08 32.31
C ILE A 181 -15.93 -16.27 32.81
N LEU A 182 -14.61 -16.27 32.60
CA LEU A 182 -13.70 -17.21 33.28
C LEU A 182 -13.37 -16.70 34.68
N LYS A 183 -13.60 -17.57 35.68
CA LYS A 183 -13.37 -17.33 37.11
C LYS A 183 -11.88 -17.22 37.46
N PRO A 184 -11.50 -16.49 38.51
CA PRO A 184 -10.10 -16.37 38.95
C PRO A 184 -9.58 -17.70 39.53
N PHE A 185 -8.35 -18.06 39.15
CA PHE A 185 -7.64 -19.23 39.67
C PHE A 185 -7.07 -18.89 41.06
N SER A 186 -7.54 -19.61 42.08
CA SER A 186 -7.11 -19.47 43.47
C SER A 186 -5.76 -20.13 43.74
N GLU A 187 -4.98 -19.51 44.62
CA GLU A 187 -3.69 -19.97 45.16
C GLU A 187 -3.71 -21.42 45.68
N SER A 188 -2.63 -22.16 45.40
CA SER A 188 -2.26 -23.35 46.16
C SER A 188 -0.79 -23.22 46.58
N ARG A 189 -0.59 -22.98 47.87
CA ARG A 189 0.70 -23.06 48.56
C ARG A 189 1.18 -24.51 48.55
N ALA A 190 2.34 -24.76 47.96
CA ALA A 190 3.18 -25.92 48.31
C ALA A 190 4.27 -25.46 49.29
N SER A 191 4.19 -25.98 50.51
CA SER A 191 5.25 -25.94 51.52
C SER A 191 6.06 -27.24 51.46
N SER A 192 7.29 -27.19 51.97
CA SER A 192 8.28 -28.27 52.21
C SER A 192 9.36 -28.35 51.12
N SER A 193 10.68 -28.34 51.39
CA SER A 193 11.44 -28.33 52.64
C SER A 193 12.90 -27.95 52.29
N ARG A 194 13.57 -27.20 53.17
CA ARG A 194 15.04 -27.25 53.31
C ARG A 194 15.34 -28.19 54.49
N SER A 195 16.50 -28.85 54.36
CA SER A 195 17.42 -29.40 55.38
C SER A 195 17.00 -29.35 56.85
#